data_AF-A0A2D4HRL9-F1
#
_entry.id   AF-A0A2D4HRL9-F1
#
_cell.length_a   1.000
_cell.length_b   1.000
_cell.length_c   1.000
_cell.angle_alpha   90.00
_cell.angle_beta   90.00
_cell.angle_gamma   90.00
#
_symmetry.space_group_name_H-M   'P 1'
#
loop_
_entity.id
_entity.type
_entity.pdbx_description
1 polymer ?
#
loop_
_entity_poly.entity_id
_entity_poly.type
_entity_poly.pdbx_seq_one_letter_code
_entity_poly.pdbx_strand_id
1 'polypeptide(L)'
;AGVVLWGDLSYSRSLESCKSLHRYITTTLGPYIANVTTAANRCSRQLCHGNGRCVRCDLGELEAFLHLDHQLQEGDLGITDFQEQNVSMQDHFQCQCYPKWAGTHCERPQTIEPFEIPKPNQASHYNNVNDAVHDGDFDLGSNICPTSIYGKETER
;
A
#
# COMPACT_ATOMS: atom_id res chain seq x y z
N ALA A 1 -3.11 4.82 -4.07
CA ALA A 1 -2.43 5.78 -3.16
C ALA A 1 -1.59 4.99 -2.18
N GLY A 2 -0.56 5.59 -1.58
CA GLY A 2 0.35 4.90 -0.68
C GLY A 2 1.27 5.88 0.03
N VAL A 3 2.33 5.35 0.65
CA VAL A 3 3.35 6.13 1.36
C VAL A 3 4.68 6.04 0.63
N VAL A 4 5.50 7.10 0.75
CA VAL A 4 6.90 7.10 0.31
C VAL A 4 7.76 7.18 1.57
N LEU A 5 8.61 6.18 1.78
CA LEU A 5 9.59 6.19 2.86
C LEU A 5 10.89 6.79 2.32
N TRP A 6 11.27 7.95 2.86
CA TRP A 6 12.52 8.62 2.49
C TRP A 6 13.48 8.58 3.68
N GLY A 7 14.77 8.46 3.40
CA GLY A 7 15.83 8.49 4.39
C GLY A 7 17.02 9.29 3.85
N ASP A 8 17.82 9.87 4.72
CA ASP A 8 19.02 10.60 4.33
C ASP A 8 20.23 9.67 4.18
N LEU A 9 21.30 10.15 3.54
CA LEU A 9 22.50 9.35 3.29
C LEU A 9 23.25 8.95 4.58
N SER A 10 22.93 9.53 5.74
CA SER A 10 23.51 9.14 7.03
C SER A 10 23.31 7.67 7.36
N TYR A 11 22.19 7.07 6.95
CA TYR A 11 21.89 5.65 7.17
C TYR A 11 22.80 4.70 6.39
N SER A 12 23.57 5.20 5.42
CA SER A 12 24.47 4.41 4.58
C SER A 12 25.94 4.85 4.65
N ARG A 13 26.31 5.70 5.63
CA ARG A 13 27.69 6.25 5.75
C ARG A 13 28.74 5.22 6.16
N SER A 14 28.33 4.10 6.74
CA SER A 14 29.24 3.06 7.21
C SER A 14 28.63 1.68 7.05
N LEU A 15 29.49 0.64 7.05
CA LEU A 15 29.05 -0.75 7.04
C LEU A 15 28.10 -1.05 8.20
N GLU A 16 28.37 -0.51 9.39
CA GLU A 16 27.53 -0.72 10.58
C GLU A 16 26.16 -0.04 10.42
N SER A 17 26.12 1.18 9.90
CA SER A 17 24.87 1.89 9.59
C SER A 17 24.01 1.10 8.60
N CYS A 18 24.63 0.57 7.53
CA CYS A 18 23.95 -0.28 6.56
C CYS A 18 23.44 -1.59 7.18
N LYS A 19 24.22 -2.27 8.03
CA LYS A 19 23.78 -3.48 8.74
C LYS A 19 22.62 -3.18 9.69
N SER A 20 22.67 -2.08 10.42
CA SER A 20 21.60 -1.64 11.31
C SER A 20 20.32 -1.31 10.53
N LEU A 21 20.44 -0.57 9.43
CA LEU A 21 19.32 -0.27 8.54
C LEU A 21 18.71 -1.55 7.96
N HIS A 22 19.55 -2.46 7.45
CA HIS A 22 19.10 -3.73 6.91
C HIS A 22 18.34 -4.54 7.95
N ARG A 23 18.87 -4.65 9.18
CA ARG A 23 18.19 -5.31 10.29
C ARG A 23 16.85 -4.66 10.60
N TYR A 24 16.79 -3.33 10.73
CA TYR A 24 15.53 -2.64 11.00
C TYR A 24 14.48 -2.88 9.90
N ILE A 25 14.89 -2.85 8.64
CA ILE A 25 14.01 -3.14 7.51
C ILE A 25 13.51 -4.59 7.55
N THR A 26 14.39 -5.56 7.80
CA THR A 26 14.00 -6.97 7.73
C THR A 26 13.24 -7.47 8.95
N THR A 27 13.52 -6.94 10.14
CA THR A 27 12.94 -7.46 11.39
C THR A 27 11.78 -6.62 11.93
N THR A 28 11.71 -5.33 11.59
CA THR A 28 10.73 -4.40 12.19
C THR A 28 9.86 -3.76 11.13
N LEU A 29 10.45 -2.93 10.27
CA LEU A 29 9.71 -2.09 9.34
C LEU A 29 9.03 -2.90 8.24
N GLY A 30 9.74 -3.86 7.63
CA GLY A 30 9.21 -4.71 6.57
C GLY A 30 8.00 -5.54 7.03
N PRO A 31 8.10 -6.31 8.12
CA PRO A 31 6.96 -7.03 8.68
C PRO A 31 5.78 -6.12 9.03
N TYR A 32 6.04 -4.93 9.58
CA TYR A 32 4.99 -3.96 9.87
C TYR A 32 4.30 -3.43 8.61
N ILE A 33 5.07 -3.07 7.56
CA ILE A 33 4.54 -2.64 6.26
C ILE A 33 3.68 -3.74 5.64
N ALA A 34 4.13 -5.00 5.71
CA ALA A 34 3.38 -6.14 5.21
C ALA A 34 2.05 -6.30 5.98
N ASN A 35 2.07 -6.12 7.31
CA ASN A 35 0.89 -6.15 8.15
C ASN A 35 -0.13 -5.06 7.73
N VAL A 36 0.25 -3.78 7.78
CA VAL A 36 -0.67 -2.66 7.47
C VAL A 36 -1.20 -2.73 6.02
N THR A 37 -0.36 -3.16 5.07
CA THR A 37 -0.76 -3.27 3.66
C THR A 37 -1.77 -4.40 3.48
N THR A 38 -1.56 -5.53 4.15
CA THR A 38 -2.47 -6.67 4.11
C THR A 38 -3.79 -6.33 4.79
N ALA A 39 -3.76 -5.65 5.95
CA ALA A 39 -4.97 -5.17 6.63
C ALA A 39 -5.76 -4.20 5.74
N ALA A 40 -5.10 -3.25 5.08
CA ALA A 40 -5.73 -2.31 4.16
C ALA A 40 -6.39 -3.01 2.95
N ASN A 41 -5.71 -3.96 2.34
CA ASN A 41 -6.26 -4.75 1.23
C ASN A 41 -7.45 -5.60 1.70
N ARG A 42 -7.31 -6.27 2.84
CA ARG A 42 -8.37 -7.09 3.43
C ARG A 42 -9.61 -6.27 3.73
N CYS A 43 -9.47 -5.13 4.38
CA CYS A 43 -10.59 -4.23 4.66
C CYS A 43 -11.26 -3.74 3.37
N SER A 44 -10.47 -3.34 2.36
CA SER A 44 -11.01 -2.97 1.05
C SER A 44 -11.87 -4.09 0.44
N ARG A 45 -11.40 -5.34 0.46
CA ARG A 45 -12.12 -6.49 -0.11
C ARG A 45 -13.34 -6.90 0.70
N GLN A 46 -13.23 -6.93 2.03
CA GLN A 46 -14.27 -7.46 2.91
C GLN A 46 -15.36 -6.42 3.22
N LEU A 47 -14.99 -5.16 3.44
CA LEU A 47 -15.93 -4.11 3.82
C LEU A 47 -16.38 -3.25 2.64
N CYS A 48 -15.51 -3.06 1.64
CA CYS A 48 -15.75 -2.14 0.52
C CYS A 48 -15.85 -2.86 -0.84
N HIS A 49 -16.08 -4.17 -0.86
CA HIS A 49 -16.20 -5.00 -2.08
C HIS A 49 -15.00 -4.92 -3.06
N GLY A 50 -13.84 -4.47 -2.58
CA GLY A 50 -12.65 -4.19 -3.40
C GLY A 50 -12.74 -2.90 -4.22
N ASN A 51 -13.80 -2.12 -4.03
CA ASN A 51 -14.17 -0.95 -4.83
C ASN A 51 -14.02 0.37 -4.06
N GLY A 52 -13.40 0.31 -2.89
CA GLY A 52 -13.11 1.48 -2.06
C GLY A 52 -11.99 1.20 -1.07
N ARG A 53 -11.56 2.24 -0.39
CA ARG A 53 -10.60 2.16 0.72
C ARG A 53 -11.32 2.38 2.04
N CYS A 54 -10.85 1.71 3.08
CA CYS A 54 -11.33 1.95 4.43
C CYS A 54 -10.71 3.24 5.00
N VAL A 55 -11.54 4.06 5.64
CA VAL A 55 -11.15 5.27 6.35
C VAL A 55 -11.81 5.26 7.72
N ARG A 56 -11.20 5.89 8.73
CA ARG A 56 -11.78 5.94 10.07
C ARG A 56 -13.17 6.58 10.05
N CYS A 57 -14.08 6.06 10.87
CA CYS A 57 -15.40 6.64 11.10
C CYS A 57 -15.27 7.99 11.80
N ASP A 58 -14.50 8.04 12.89
CA ASP A 58 -14.17 9.26 13.62
C ASP A 58 -12.68 9.59 13.50
N LEU A 59 -12.37 10.82 13.07
CA LEU A 59 -11.00 11.31 12.99
C LEU A 59 -10.40 11.63 14.38
N GLY A 60 -11.24 11.80 15.40
CA GLY A 60 -10.85 11.99 16.80
C GLY A 60 -10.43 10.70 17.51
N GLU A 61 -10.78 9.54 16.97
CA GLU A 61 -10.39 8.24 17.51
C GLU A 61 -8.96 7.92 17.09
N LEU A 62 -7.99 8.39 17.87
CA LEU A 62 -6.56 8.28 17.56
C LEU A 62 -6.06 6.82 17.57
N GLU A 63 -6.72 5.93 18.30
CA GLU A 63 -6.31 4.54 18.53
C GLU A 63 -6.79 3.54 17.46
N ALA A 64 -7.66 3.95 16.53
CA ALA A 64 -8.20 3.07 15.49
C ALA A 64 -7.19 2.81 14.35
N PHE A 65 -6.18 1.98 14.57
CA PHE A 65 -5.21 1.59 13.54
C PHE A 65 -5.66 0.36 12.75
N LEU A 66 -5.42 0.38 11.44
CA LEU A 66 -5.73 -0.75 10.57
C LEU A 66 -4.55 -1.72 10.54
N HIS A 67 -4.44 -2.53 11.60
CA HIS A 67 -3.46 -3.60 11.74
C HIS A 67 -4.17 -4.96 11.66
N LEU A 68 -3.49 -5.96 11.12
CA LEU A 68 -3.83 -7.37 11.37
C LEU A 68 -3.48 -7.69 12.82
N ASP A 69 -4.35 -8.45 13.47
CA ASP A 69 -4.06 -9.03 14.78
C ASP A 69 -2.81 -9.92 14.70
N HIS A 70 -2.03 -9.97 15.78
CA HIS A 70 -0.77 -10.71 15.88
C HIS A 70 -0.91 -12.21 15.53
N GLN A 71 -2.12 -12.78 15.68
CA GLN A 71 -2.45 -14.18 15.39
C GLN A 71 -2.29 -14.55 13.90
N LEU A 72 -2.33 -13.58 12.98
CA LEU A 72 -2.24 -13.82 11.53
C LEU A 72 -0.83 -13.68 10.96
N GLN A 73 0.16 -13.31 11.78
CA GLN A 73 1.54 -13.15 11.34
C GLN A 73 2.25 -14.49 11.16
N GLU A 74 1.75 -15.56 11.80
CA GLU A 74 2.24 -16.94 11.66
C GLU A 74 1.19 -17.84 10.99
N GLY A 75 1.26 -17.94 9.67
CA GLY A 75 1.19 -19.25 9.00
C GLY A 75 -0.11 -20.06 8.99
N ASP A 76 -1.26 -19.60 9.49
CA ASP A 76 -2.50 -20.37 9.34
C ASP A 76 -3.72 -19.51 8.98
N LEU A 77 -4.21 -19.70 7.75
CA LEU A 77 -5.48 -19.15 7.27
C LEU A 77 -6.63 -19.98 7.85
N GLY A 78 -6.75 -19.99 9.17
CA GLY A 78 -7.86 -20.59 9.89
C GLY A 78 -9.16 -19.85 9.57
N ILE A 79 -10.14 -20.58 9.00
CA ILE A 79 -11.45 -20.06 8.55
C ILE A 79 -12.27 -19.36 9.67
N THR A 80 -11.85 -19.47 10.93
CA THR A 80 -12.57 -18.95 12.10
C THR A 80 -12.18 -17.52 12.51
N ASP A 81 -10.95 -17.07 12.24
CA ASP A 81 -10.48 -15.71 12.61
C ASP A 81 -10.98 -14.62 11.62
N PHE A 82 -11.69 -15.03 10.56
CA PHE A 82 -12.22 -14.10 9.58
C PHE A 82 -13.41 -13.28 10.08
N GLN A 83 -14.20 -13.82 11.02
CA GLN A 83 -15.46 -13.23 11.44
C GLN A 83 -15.27 -12.15 12.51
N GLU A 84 -14.42 -12.38 13.51
CA GLU A 84 -14.21 -11.44 14.63
C GLU A 84 -13.53 -10.14 14.17
N GLN A 85 -12.53 -10.24 13.28
CA GLN A 85 -11.87 -9.07 12.71
C GLN A 85 -12.78 -8.28 11.75
N ASN A 86 -13.75 -8.94 11.09
CA ASN A 86 -14.74 -8.24 10.28
C ASN A 86 -15.66 -7.35 11.14
N VAL A 87 -15.98 -7.79 12.35
CA VAL A 87 -16.80 -7.02 13.30
C VAL A 87 -16.01 -5.81 13.80
N SER A 88 -14.77 -6.01 14.26
CA SER A 88 -13.90 -4.91 14.71
C SER A 88 -13.61 -3.89 13.61
N MET A 89 -13.41 -4.32 12.36
CA MET A 89 -13.23 -3.40 11.23
C MET A 89 -14.49 -2.57 10.92
N GLN A 90 -15.69 -3.13 11.09
CA GLN A 90 -16.95 -2.43 10.84
C GLN A 90 -17.27 -1.35 11.87
N ASP A 91 -16.81 -1.52 13.11
CA ASP A 91 -17.10 -0.57 14.19
C ASP A 91 -16.30 0.74 14.05
N HIS A 92 -15.08 0.67 13.52
CA HIS A 92 -14.16 1.81 13.48
C HIS A 92 -13.89 2.37 12.08
N PHE A 93 -14.27 1.66 11.01
CA PHE A 93 -13.97 2.05 9.63
C PHE A 93 -15.20 2.07 8.72
N GLN A 94 -15.20 3.03 7.80
CA GLN A 94 -16.18 3.19 6.73
C GLN A 94 -15.49 3.22 5.36
N CYS A 95 -16.26 3.05 4.29
CA CYS A 95 -15.72 3.02 2.94
C CYS A 95 -15.69 4.40 2.28
N GLN A 96 -14.55 4.72 1.68
CA GLN A 96 -14.42 5.75 0.67
C GLN A 96 -14.27 5.09 -0.71
N CYS A 97 -15.32 5.16 -1.52
CA CYS A 97 -15.38 4.48 -2.80
C CYS A 97 -14.42 5.09 -3.84
N TYR A 98 -13.87 4.23 -4.69
CA TYR A 98 -13.13 4.62 -5.87
C TYR A 98 -14.07 5.27 -6.90
N PRO A 99 -13.52 6.05 -7.86
CA PRO A 99 -14.33 6.59 -8.94
C PRO A 99 -15.16 5.50 -9.62
N LYS A 100 -16.41 5.83 -9.97
CA LYS A 100 -17.39 4.91 -10.57
C LYS A 100 -18.05 3.90 -9.60
N TRP A 101 -17.86 4.03 -8.29
CA TRP A 101 -18.48 3.16 -7.29
C TRP A 101 -19.22 3.94 -6.20
N ALA A 102 -20.36 3.43 -5.75
CA ALA A 102 -21.25 4.06 -4.78
C ALA A 102 -21.92 3.00 -3.89
N GLY A 103 -22.56 3.50 -2.83
CA GLY A 103 -23.08 2.68 -1.73
C GLY A 103 -22.23 2.85 -0.48
N THR A 104 -22.76 2.41 0.66
CA THR A 104 -22.04 2.48 1.95
C THR A 104 -20.85 1.53 1.98
N HIS A 105 -20.89 0.47 1.17
CA HIS A 105 -19.84 -0.55 1.05
C HIS A 105 -19.28 -0.61 -0.38
N CYS A 106 -19.49 0.43 -1.20
CA CYS A 106 -19.04 0.49 -2.59
C CYS A 106 -19.54 -0.70 -3.44
N GLU A 107 -20.74 -1.18 -3.12
CA GLU A 107 -21.32 -2.40 -3.69
C GLU A 107 -21.96 -2.18 -5.07
N ARG A 108 -22.20 -0.92 -5.48
CA ARG A 108 -22.86 -0.57 -6.74
C ARG A 108 -21.98 0.32 -7.63
N PRO A 109 -21.98 0.10 -8.95
CA PRO A 109 -21.43 1.08 -9.88
C PRO A 109 -22.19 2.41 -9.79
N GLN A 110 -21.48 3.54 -9.83
CA GLN A 110 -22.09 4.84 -10.05
C GLN A 110 -22.55 4.90 -11.50
N THR A 111 -23.87 5.04 -11.71
CA THR A 111 -24.42 5.44 -12.99
C THR A 111 -23.95 6.87 -13.23
N ILE A 112 -22.92 7.03 -14.06
CA ILE A 112 -22.63 8.33 -14.65
C ILE A 112 -23.74 8.51 -15.68
N GLU A 113 -24.83 9.19 -15.32
CA GLU A 113 -25.70 9.82 -16.31
C GLU A 113 -24.77 10.54 -17.30
N PRO A 114 -24.89 10.31 -18.62
CA PRO A 114 -23.98 10.92 -19.57
C PRO A 114 -23.95 12.43 -19.32
N PHE A 115 -22.77 12.97 -18.98
CA PHE A 115 -22.56 14.40 -19.11
C PHE A 115 -22.97 14.75 -20.53
N GLU A 116 -24.00 15.58 -20.71
CA GLU A 116 -24.31 16.15 -22.01
C GLU A 116 -23.04 16.83 -22.51
N ILE A 117 -22.36 16.20 -23.45
CA ILE A 117 -21.19 16.76 -24.10
C ILE A 117 -21.70 17.98 -24.90
N PRO A 118 -21.30 19.22 -24.57
CA PRO A 118 -21.59 20.34 -25.45
C PRO A 118 -20.95 20.04 -26.81
N LYS A 119 -21.74 20.15 -27.88
CA LYS A 119 -21.34 19.78 -29.25
C LYS A 119 -19.96 20.36 -29.61
N PRO A 120 -19.09 19.59 -30.27
CA PRO A 120 -17.73 20.03 -30.59
C PRO A 120 -17.77 21.10 -31.68
N ASN A 121 -17.37 22.32 -31.34
CA ASN A 121 -16.87 23.29 -32.30
C ASN A 121 -15.36 23.08 -32.48
N GLN A 122 -14.98 22.88 -33.74
CA GLN A 122 -13.65 22.51 -34.24
C GLN A 122 -12.51 23.28 -33.57
N ALA A 123 -11.55 22.55 -33.00
CA ALA A 123 -10.25 23.08 -32.64
C ALA A 123 -9.14 22.23 -33.29
N SER A 124 -8.40 22.92 -34.15
CA SER A 124 -6.98 22.81 -34.51
C SER A 124 -6.18 21.59 -34.03
N HIS A 125 -5.68 20.87 -35.02
CA HIS A 125 -4.43 20.09 -35.11
C HIS A 125 -3.49 20.19 -33.89
N TYR A 126 -3.32 19.07 -33.18
CA TYR A 126 -2.19 18.85 -32.26
C TYR A 126 -1.35 17.70 -32.80
N ASN A 127 -0.05 17.94 -32.93
CA ASN A 127 0.91 16.93 -33.37
C ASN A 127 1.20 15.96 -32.22
N ASN A 128 1.10 14.66 -32.49
CA ASN A 128 1.56 13.61 -31.57
C ASN A 128 3.09 13.64 -31.47
N VAL A 129 3.61 13.81 -30.26
CA VAL A 129 5.00 13.48 -29.91
C VAL A 129 4.98 12.08 -29.33
N ASN A 130 5.56 11.12 -30.05
CA ASN A 130 5.82 9.80 -29.53
C ASN A 130 7.19 9.84 -28.83
N ASP A 131 7.22 9.63 -27.51
CA ASP A 131 8.45 9.27 -26.82
C ASP A 131 8.42 7.79 -26.47
N ALA A 132 9.33 7.05 -27.09
CA ALA A 132 9.65 5.68 -26.76
C ALA A 132 10.49 5.67 -25.48
N VAL A 133 9.98 5.06 -24.41
CA VAL A 133 10.83 4.67 -23.28
C VAL A 133 11.45 3.32 -23.61
N HIS A 134 12.76 3.33 -23.83
CA HIS A 134 13.57 2.12 -23.82
C HIS A 134 13.55 1.52 -22.42
N ASP A 135 13.05 0.30 -22.31
CA ASP A 135 13.19 -0.55 -21.15
C ASP A 135 14.63 -1.08 -21.12
N GLY A 136 15.50 -0.32 -20.47
CA GLY A 136 16.86 -0.72 -20.16
C GLY A 136 16.85 -1.46 -18.84
N ASP A 137 17.01 -2.78 -18.91
CA ASP A 137 17.43 -3.63 -17.79
C ASP A 137 18.71 -3.05 -17.18
N PHE A 138 18.57 -2.31 -16.08
CA PHE A 138 19.67 -1.75 -15.33
C PHE A 138 19.67 -2.43 -13.96
N ASP A 139 20.46 -3.49 -13.88
CA ASP A 139 20.91 -4.11 -12.64
C ASP A 139 21.80 -3.09 -11.90
N LEU A 140 21.17 -2.07 -11.31
CA LEU A 140 21.81 -1.11 -10.41
C LEU A 140 21.98 -1.82 -9.07
N GLY A 141 23.07 -2.59 -8.96
CA GLY A 141 23.66 -2.87 -7.66
C GLY A 141 23.74 -1.54 -6.90
N SER A 142 22.93 -1.40 -5.84
CA SER A 142 22.83 -0.15 -5.10
C SER A 142 24.18 0.17 -4.46
N ASN A 143 24.87 1.20 -4.97
CA ASN A 143 26.15 1.67 -4.42
C ASN A 143 26.02 2.34 -3.04
N ILE A 144 24.81 2.35 -2.46
CA ILE A 144 24.50 2.99 -1.18
C ILE A 144 25.04 2.14 -0.02
N CYS A 145 24.83 0.83 -0.06
CA CYS A 145 25.34 -0.10 0.95
C CYS A 145 26.13 -1.23 0.29
N PRO A 146 27.32 -1.58 0.81
CA PRO A 146 28.13 -2.64 0.23
C PRO A 146 27.44 -4.00 0.35
N THR A 147 27.63 -4.88 -0.62
CA THR A 147 27.07 -6.26 -0.62
C THR A 147 27.58 -7.13 0.53
N SER A 148 28.68 -6.73 1.18
CA SER A 148 29.23 -7.38 2.38
C SER A 148 28.28 -7.38 3.59
N ILE A 149 27.18 -6.62 3.55
CA ILE A 149 26.11 -6.72 4.56
C ILE A 149 25.40 -8.09 4.58
N TYR A 150 25.40 -8.81 3.44
CA TYR A 150 24.78 -10.13 3.30
C TYR A 150 25.77 -11.29 3.53
N GLY A 151 27.04 -10.98 3.78
CA GLY A 151 28.09 -11.97 4.03
C GLY A 151 27.91 -12.64 5.39
N LYS A 152 27.86 -13.97 5.40
CA LYS A 152 27.83 -14.79 6.62
C LYS A 152 28.97 -14.41 7.55
N GLU A 153 28.67 -14.23 8.83
CA GLU A 153 29.66 -14.33 9.91
C GLU A 153 30.40 -15.65 9.73
N THR A 154 31.66 -15.59 9.31
CA THR A 154 32.57 -16.72 9.48
C THR A 154 32.74 -16.92 10.97
N GLU A 155 32.11 -17.98 11.47
CA GLU A 155 32.35 -18.58 12.78
C GLU A 155 33.87 -18.67 13.01
N ARG A 156 34.32 -18.13 14.14
CA ARG A 156 35.65 -18.34 14.69
C ARG A 156 35.53 -19.24 15.91
#